data_AF-R7MBB3-F1
#
_entry.id   AF-R7MBB3-F1
#
_cell.length_a   1.000
_cell.length_b   1.000
_cell.length_c   1.000
_cell.angle_alpha   90.00
_cell.angle_beta   90.00
_cell.angle_gamma   90.00
#
_symmetry.space_group_name_H-M   'P 1'
#
loop_
_entity.id
_entity.type
_entity.pdbx_description
1 polymer ?
#
loop_
_entity_poly.entity_id
_entity_poly.type
_entity_poly.pdbx_seq_one_letter_code
_entity_poly.pdbx_strand_id
1 'polypeptide(L)'
;MFALPLYNRGVGVNSVLFYRYFIAVILYGIWIKFIKKHSLKITKDEILPLFMFGMLFSISSLTLFCAFKYIAVGLACTILFIYPIIVALIMALFYKEKITKSVVFAIFLTSLGIFLLYNTNSGASLNLYGVGLVLLSALSYALYIVGVKNNKAVKHMKGEKLSFYVMLFGLLVYIYNLKFCTQLQVLHSPFLWLCTLGLSILPTIISIETITIAIKLIGSTSTAILGALEPLTAIVVGVLFFKEQLTYRILCGVIFILFGVMLVILRNNKKH
;
A
#
# COMPACT_ATOMS: atom_id res chain seq x y z
N MET A 1 -6.68 -2.62 10.97
CA MET A 1 -7.85 -3.15 11.70
C MET A 1 -8.01 -4.66 11.56
N PHE A 2 -8.27 -5.20 10.37
CA PHE A 2 -8.66 -6.62 10.21
C PHE A 2 -7.50 -7.64 10.18
N ALA A 3 -6.26 -7.21 9.95
CA ALA A 3 -5.10 -8.12 9.88
C ALA A 3 -4.61 -8.59 11.27
N LEU A 4 -4.63 -7.75 12.29
CA LEU A 4 -4.15 -8.11 13.63
C LEU A 4 -4.93 -9.23 14.30
N PRO A 5 -6.28 -9.27 14.26
CA PRO A 5 -7.03 -10.39 14.82
C PRO A 5 -6.67 -11.75 14.20
N LEU A 6 -6.32 -11.78 12.91
CA LEU A 6 -5.84 -12.98 12.22
C LEU A 6 -4.47 -13.41 12.76
N TYR A 7 -3.55 -12.47 12.96
CA TYR A 7 -2.23 -12.75 13.53
C TYR A 7 -2.29 -13.22 14.98
N ASN A 8 -3.17 -12.63 15.80
CA ASN A 8 -3.38 -13.02 17.19
C ASN A 8 -3.94 -14.46 17.31
N ARG A 9 -4.55 -14.98 16.24
CA ARG A 9 -5.03 -16.37 16.14
C ARG A 9 -4.03 -17.29 15.42
N GLY A 10 -2.79 -16.84 15.20
CA GLY A 10 -1.71 -17.64 14.62
C GLY A 10 -1.75 -17.77 13.09
N VAL A 11 -2.61 -17.01 12.40
CA VAL A 11 -2.65 -17.03 10.93
C VAL A 11 -1.41 -16.31 10.37
N GLY A 12 -0.65 -17.00 9.53
CA GLY A 12 0.55 -16.50 8.88
C GLY A 12 0.26 -15.47 7.80
N VAL A 13 1.25 -14.62 7.52
CA VAL A 13 1.13 -13.49 6.59
C VAL A 13 0.73 -13.93 5.19
N ASN A 14 1.35 -15.01 4.68
CA ASN A 14 1.03 -15.54 3.36
C ASN A 14 -0.42 -16.02 3.27
N SER A 15 -0.95 -16.68 4.30
CA SER A 15 -2.35 -17.12 4.34
C SER A 15 -3.31 -15.92 4.37
N VAL A 16 -3.04 -14.90 5.20
CA VAL A 16 -3.85 -13.67 5.26
C VAL A 16 -3.90 -12.98 3.90
N LEU A 17 -2.74 -12.82 3.25
CA LEU A 17 -2.65 -12.16 1.95
C LEU A 17 -3.24 -12.99 0.82
N PHE A 18 -3.08 -14.32 0.87
CA PHE A 18 -3.73 -15.24 -0.05
C PHE A 18 -5.24 -15.05 -0.01
N TYR A 19 -5.87 -15.15 1.17
CA TYR A 19 -7.32 -14.98 1.26
C TYR A 19 -7.75 -13.56 0.84
N ARG A 20 -6.98 -12.54 1.22
CA ARG A 20 -7.27 -11.16 0.81
C ARG A 20 -7.32 -11.01 -0.70
N TYR A 21 -6.32 -11.52 -1.42
CA TYR A 21 -6.25 -11.40 -2.87
C TYR A 21 -7.22 -12.33 -3.57
N PHE A 22 -7.36 -13.57 -3.11
CA PHE A 22 -8.27 -14.55 -3.69
C PHE A 22 -9.73 -14.05 -3.67
N ILE A 23 -10.19 -13.60 -2.49
CA ILE A 23 -11.53 -13.06 -2.33
C ILE A 23 -11.70 -11.76 -3.11
N ALA A 24 -10.72 -10.85 -3.06
CA ALA A 24 -10.78 -9.60 -3.81
C ALA A 24 -10.87 -9.85 -5.32
N VAL A 25 -10.07 -10.78 -5.87
CA VAL A 25 -10.11 -11.15 -7.29
C VAL A 25 -11.49 -11.70 -7.68
N ILE A 26 -12.06 -12.61 -6.88
CA ILE A 26 -13.37 -13.18 -7.17
C ILE A 26 -14.45 -12.11 -7.11
N LEU A 27 -14.58 -11.41 -5.99
CA LEU A 27 -15.65 -10.44 -5.78
C LEU A 27 -15.52 -9.24 -6.72
N TYR A 28 -14.31 -8.71 -6.88
CA TYR A 28 -14.08 -7.57 -7.77
C TYR A 28 -14.22 -7.96 -9.23
N GLY A 29 -13.78 -9.16 -9.61
CA GLY A 29 -14.01 -9.69 -10.97
C GLY A 29 -15.48 -9.82 -11.31
N ILE A 30 -16.29 -10.34 -10.37
CA ILE A 30 -17.76 -10.40 -10.50
C ILE A 30 -18.34 -8.98 -10.63
N TRP A 31 -17.95 -8.07 -9.75
CA TRP A 31 -18.40 -6.68 -9.77
C TRP A 31 -18.09 -5.98 -11.10
N ILE A 32 -16.86 -6.10 -11.61
CA ILE A 32 -16.47 -5.51 -12.89
C ILE A 32 -17.26 -6.10 -14.06
N LYS A 33 -17.41 -7.43 -14.09
CA LYS A 33 -18.05 -8.14 -15.20
C LYS A 33 -19.56 -7.92 -15.25
N PHE A 34 -20.24 -8.03 -14.11
CA PHE A 34 -21.70 -8.03 -14.06
C PHE A 34 -22.32 -6.65 -13.79
N ILE A 35 -21.66 -5.81 -13.01
CA ILE A 35 -22.20 -4.50 -12.61
C ILE A 35 -21.64 -3.40 -13.50
N LYS A 36 -20.32 -3.28 -13.60
CA LYS A 36 -19.68 -2.26 -14.46
C LYS A 36 -19.72 -2.61 -15.94
N LYS A 37 -19.92 -3.89 -16.28
CA LYS A 37 -19.89 -4.43 -17.65
C LYS A 37 -18.64 -4.00 -18.42
N HIS A 38 -17.52 -3.80 -17.72
CA HIS A 38 -16.26 -3.45 -18.35
C HIS A 38 -15.62 -4.69 -18.97
N SER A 39 -15.04 -4.54 -20.15
CA SER A 39 -14.29 -5.62 -20.79
C SER A 39 -13.04 -5.96 -19.98
N LEU A 40 -12.94 -7.23 -19.56
CA LEU A 40 -11.73 -7.79 -18.95
C LEU A 40 -10.75 -8.34 -19.99
N LYS A 41 -10.98 -8.16 -21.29
CA LYS A 41 -10.07 -8.66 -22.34
C LYS A 41 -8.67 -8.03 -22.17
N ILE A 42 -7.63 -8.86 -22.19
CA ILE A 42 -6.22 -8.42 -22.19
C ILE A 42 -5.57 -8.73 -23.53
N THR A 43 -4.66 -7.86 -23.94
CA THR A 43 -3.77 -8.12 -25.09
C THR A 43 -2.51 -8.85 -24.61
N LYS A 44 -1.82 -9.55 -25.53
CA LYS A 44 -0.58 -10.27 -25.18
C LYS A 44 0.50 -9.34 -24.63
N ASP A 45 0.57 -8.11 -25.15
CA ASP A 45 1.52 -7.09 -24.73
C ASP A 45 1.25 -6.54 -23.32
N GLU A 46 0.02 -6.70 -22.81
CA GLU A 46 -0.36 -6.31 -21.45
C GLU A 46 0.04 -7.37 -20.41
N ILE A 47 0.16 -8.66 -20.80
CA ILE A 47 0.36 -9.78 -19.85
C ILE A 47 1.65 -9.63 -19.04
N LEU A 48 2.79 -9.46 -19.73
CA LEU A 48 4.09 -9.39 -19.06
C LEU A 48 4.20 -8.17 -18.12
N PRO A 49 3.83 -6.94 -18.54
CA PRO A 49 3.76 -5.81 -17.63
C PRO A 49 2.85 -6.04 -16.42
N LEU A 50 1.63 -6.55 -16.64
CA LEU A 50 0.68 -6.81 -15.55
C LEU A 50 1.21 -7.85 -14.56
N PHE A 51 1.91 -8.88 -15.05
CA PHE A 51 2.56 -9.87 -14.22
C PHE A 51 3.66 -9.25 -13.35
N MET A 52 4.57 -8.47 -13.94
CA MET A 52 5.63 -7.76 -13.22
C MET A 52 5.06 -6.79 -12.17
N PHE A 53 4.00 -6.07 -12.50
CA PHE A 53 3.33 -5.15 -11.59
C PHE A 53 2.59 -5.89 -10.46
N GLY A 54 1.98 -7.04 -10.76
CA GLY A 54 1.43 -7.95 -9.75
C GLY A 54 2.48 -8.44 -8.76
N MET A 55 3.67 -8.81 -9.25
CA MET A 55 4.80 -9.18 -8.41
C MET A 55 5.24 -8.03 -7.50
N LEU A 56 5.54 -6.84 -8.06
CA LEU A 56 5.95 -5.68 -7.26
C LEU A 56 4.91 -5.29 -6.20
N PHE A 57 3.63 -5.31 -6.56
CA PHE A 57 2.54 -4.99 -5.65
C PHE A 57 2.38 -6.06 -4.55
N SER A 58 2.50 -7.34 -4.89
CA SER A 58 2.42 -8.44 -3.91
C SER A 58 3.62 -8.46 -2.96
N ILE A 59 4.84 -8.18 -3.45
CA ILE A 59 6.04 -8.02 -2.63
C ILE A 59 5.86 -6.84 -1.67
N SER A 60 5.40 -5.69 -2.20
CA SER A 60 5.10 -4.53 -1.37
C SER A 60 4.14 -4.87 -0.25
N SER A 61 3.02 -5.54 -0.56
CA SER A 61 2.09 -5.90 0.49
C SER A 61 2.61 -6.98 1.44
N LEU A 62 3.42 -7.92 0.96
CA LEU A 62 4.00 -8.96 1.79
C LEU A 62 4.91 -8.37 2.85
N THR A 63 5.84 -7.50 2.45
CA THR A 63 6.81 -6.89 3.35
C THR A 63 6.13 -5.94 4.33
N LEU A 64 5.11 -5.17 3.90
CA LEU A 64 4.29 -4.34 4.80
C LEU A 64 3.58 -5.19 5.87
N PHE A 65 2.92 -6.27 5.46
CA PHE A 65 2.16 -7.11 6.37
C PHE A 65 3.07 -7.91 7.31
N CYS A 66 4.29 -8.25 6.88
CA CYS A 66 5.33 -8.76 7.75
C CYS A 66 5.79 -7.70 8.77
N ALA A 67 5.93 -6.43 8.35
CA ALA A 67 6.34 -5.35 9.25
C ALA A 67 5.37 -5.11 10.41
N PHE A 68 4.06 -5.37 10.21
CA PHE A 68 3.06 -5.29 11.28
C PHE A 68 3.31 -6.24 12.46
N LYS A 69 4.19 -7.25 12.32
CA LYS A 69 4.62 -8.11 13.43
C LYS A 69 5.71 -7.47 14.30
N TYR A 70 6.35 -6.42 13.80
CA TYR A 70 7.57 -5.85 14.38
C TYR A 70 7.40 -4.40 14.81
N ILE A 71 6.52 -3.66 14.14
CA ILE A 71 6.22 -2.26 14.44
C ILE A 71 4.71 -2.01 14.40
N ALA A 72 4.29 -0.98 15.13
CA ALA A 72 2.90 -0.50 15.15
C ALA A 72 2.37 -0.22 13.74
N VAL A 73 1.09 -0.51 13.51
CA VAL A 73 0.49 -0.39 12.17
C VAL A 73 0.40 1.06 11.73
N GLY A 74 0.07 1.98 12.64
CA GLY A 74 0.08 3.41 12.35
C GLY A 74 1.45 3.90 11.87
N LEU A 75 2.52 3.44 12.51
CA LEU A 75 3.91 3.76 12.12
C LEU A 75 4.27 3.16 10.77
N ALA A 76 3.96 1.88 10.56
CA ALA A 76 4.22 1.20 9.30
C ALA A 76 3.52 1.89 8.11
N CYS A 77 2.25 2.24 8.25
CA CYS A 77 1.52 2.96 7.20
C CYS A 77 2.10 4.37 6.96
N THR A 78 2.58 5.05 8.00
CA THR A 78 3.21 6.36 7.86
C THR A 78 4.53 6.30 7.10
N ILE A 79 5.40 5.35 7.45
CA ILE A 79 6.68 5.15 6.76
C ILE A 79 6.44 4.71 5.31
N LEU A 80 5.44 3.86 5.06
CA LEU A 80 5.06 3.44 3.70
C LEU A 80 4.75 4.66 2.82
N PHE A 81 4.12 5.69 3.40
CA PHE A 81 3.72 6.91 2.71
C PHE A 81 4.89 7.77 2.19
N ILE A 82 6.14 7.37 2.44
CA ILE A 82 7.34 7.95 1.81
C ILE A 82 7.44 7.57 0.32
N TYR A 83 6.67 6.58 -0.15
CA TYR A 83 6.68 6.14 -1.54
C TYR A 83 6.59 7.28 -2.60
N PRO A 84 5.85 8.40 -2.44
CA PRO A 84 5.82 9.47 -3.44
C PRO A 84 7.18 10.16 -3.61
N ILE A 85 7.98 10.22 -2.55
CA ILE A 85 9.35 10.72 -2.59
C ILE A 85 10.24 9.75 -3.36
N ILE A 86 10.09 8.44 -3.11
CA ILE A 86 10.80 7.40 -3.86
C ILE A 86 10.41 7.43 -5.34
N VAL A 87 9.13 7.60 -5.66
CA VAL A 87 8.64 7.79 -7.03
C VAL A 87 9.32 8.99 -7.68
N ALA A 88 9.36 10.15 -7.01
CA ALA A 88 10.01 11.34 -7.54
C ALA A 88 11.51 11.13 -7.79
N LEU A 89 12.20 10.40 -6.90
CA LEU A 89 13.60 10.02 -7.07
C LEU A 89 13.82 9.09 -8.26
N ILE A 90 13.00 8.05 -8.42
CA ILE A 90 13.09 7.13 -9.57
C ILE A 90 12.83 7.88 -10.87
N MET A 91 11.82 8.75 -10.91
CA MET A 91 11.54 9.59 -12.09
C MET A 91 12.72 10.50 -12.44
N ALA A 92 13.40 11.07 -11.45
CA ALA A 92 14.59 11.87 -11.69
C ALA A 92 15.76 11.06 -12.24
N LEU A 93 16.02 9.88 -11.67
CA LEU A 93 17.16 9.03 -12.05
C LEU A 93 16.97 8.37 -13.42
N PHE A 94 15.81 7.79 -13.68
CA PHE A 94 15.58 6.98 -14.89
C PHE A 94 14.90 7.73 -16.03
N TYR A 95 14.05 8.72 -15.69
CA TYR A 95 13.29 9.49 -16.68
C TYR A 95 13.80 10.92 -16.85
N LYS A 96 14.96 11.23 -16.24
CA LYS A 96 15.64 12.53 -16.32
C LYS A 96 14.74 13.72 -15.93
N GLU A 97 13.76 13.48 -15.06
CA GLU A 97 12.98 14.57 -14.49
C GLU A 97 13.85 15.42 -13.55
N LYS A 98 13.66 16.75 -13.58
CA LYS A 98 14.44 17.64 -12.70
C LYS A 98 14.04 17.43 -11.24
N ILE A 99 15.02 17.09 -10.39
CA ILE A 99 14.86 17.13 -8.93
C ILE A 99 14.57 18.57 -8.53
N THR A 100 13.44 18.77 -7.85
CA THR A 100 13.04 20.10 -7.37
C THR A 100 13.54 20.30 -5.94
N LYS A 101 13.69 21.56 -5.52
CA LYS A 101 14.01 21.91 -4.13
C LYS A 101 13.02 21.27 -3.14
N SER A 102 11.74 21.12 -3.53
CA SER A 102 10.71 20.43 -2.75
C SER A 102 11.03 18.96 -2.48
N VAL A 103 11.58 18.24 -3.47
CA VAL A 103 11.96 16.82 -3.30
C VAL A 103 13.16 16.70 -2.36
N VAL A 104 14.18 17.55 -2.50
CA VAL A 104 15.35 17.55 -1.60
C VAL A 104 14.92 17.84 -0.16
N PHE A 105 14.08 18.86 0.04
CA PHE A 105 13.58 19.20 1.37
C PHE A 105 12.68 18.10 1.96
N ALA A 106 11.86 17.46 1.12
CA ALA A 106 11.05 16.31 1.55
C ALA A 106 11.92 15.12 2.01
N ILE A 107 13.01 14.81 1.31
CA ILE A 107 13.95 13.76 1.74
C ILE A 107 14.53 14.09 3.11
N PHE A 108 14.93 15.34 3.33
CA PHE A 108 15.46 15.79 4.61
C PHE A 108 14.43 15.63 5.74
N LEU A 109 13.22 16.15 5.54
CA LEU A 109 12.11 16.06 6.50
C LEU A 109 11.72 14.61 6.82
N THR A 110 11.57 13.77 5.80
CA THR A 110 11.18 12.37 6.00
C THR A 110 12.27 11.54 6.66
N SER A 111 13.55 11.80 6.35
CA SER A 111 14.68 11.18 7.05
C SER A 111 14.70 11.56 8.53
N LEU A 112 14.50 12.85 8.83
CA LEU A 112 14.43 13.34 10.21
C LEU A 112 13.20 12.76 10.94
N GLY A 113 12.08 12.64 10.23
CA GLY A 113 10.87 11.99 10.74
C GLY A 113 11.10 10.52 11.11
N ILE A 114 11.69 9.71 10.21
CA ILE A 114 12.05 8.31 10.49
C ILE A 114 13.00 8.22 11.69
N PHE A 115 14.00 9.10 11.76
CA PHE A 115 14.94 9.15 12.88
C PHE A 115 14.23 9.46 14.21
N LEU A 116 13.23 10.34 14.21
CA LEU A 116 12.40 10.59 15.39
C LEU A 116 11.51 9.39 15.74
N LEU A 117 11.04 8.61 14.77
CA LEU A 117 10.30 7.38 15.08
C LEU A 117 11.19 6.33 15.78
N TYR A 118 12.50 6.33 15.55
CA TYR A 118 13.44 5.36 16.10
C TYR A 118 13.71 5.55 17.61
N ASN A 119 13.04 4.81 18.50
CA ASN A 119 13.27 4.93 19.95
C ASN A 119 14.43 4.04 20.46
N THR A 120 15.39 4.64 21.19
CA THR A 120 16.51 3.94 21.86
C THR A 120 16.25 3.67 23.35
N ASN A 121 15.31 4.38 24.00
CA ASN A 121 15.28 4.53 25.46
C ASN A 121 14.12 3.85 26.21
N SER A 122 13.41 2.89 25.61
CA SER A 122 12.41 2.10 26.33
C SER A 122 12.28 0.73 25.67
N GLY A 123 12.19 -0.35 26.45
CA GLY A 123 12.20 -1.75 26.01
C GLY A 123 11.10 -2.21 25.04
N ALA A 124 10.38 -1.28 24.39
CA ALA A 124 9.57 -1.50 23.19
C ALA A 124 10.25 -0.78 22.02
N SER A 125 11.24 -1.44 21.43
CA SER A 125 12.08 -0.90 20.36
C SER A 125 11.30 -0.78 19.06
N LEU A 126 11.50 0.34 18.34
CA LEU A 126 11.21 0.38 16.92
C LEU A 126 12.15 -0.62 16.25
N ASN A 127 11.61 -1.77 15.84
CA ASN A 127 12.44 -2.82 15.27
C ASN A 127 12.96 -2.38 13.89
N LEU A 128 14.28 -2.18 13.77
CA LEU A 128 14.97 -1.79 12.53
C LEU A 128 14.64 -2.75 11.37
N TYR A 129 14.45 -4.03 11.66
CA TYR A 129 14.00 -5.01 10.68
C TYR A 129 12.60 -4.67 10.14
N GLY A 130 11.68 -4.31 11.03
CA GLY A 130 10.34 -3.84 10.65
C GLY A 130 10.38 -2.59 9.78
N VAL A 131 11.24 -1.62 10.11
CA VAL A 131 11.44 -0.42 9.28
C VAL A 131 11.99 -0.77 7.91
N GLY A 132 13.01 -1.64 7.86
CA GLY A 132 13.59 -2.12 6.60
C GLY A 132 12.55 -2.81 5.71
N LEU A 133 11.66 -3.61 6.29
CA LEU A 133 10.54 -4.24 5.58
C LEU A 133 9.57 -3.19 5.00
N VAL A 134 9.24 -2.13 5.75
CA VAL A 134 8.37 -1.06 5.23
C VAL A 134 9.06 -0.24 4.15
N LEU A 135 10.35 0.05 4.27
CA LEU A 135 11.10 0.75 3.23
C LEU A 135 11.16 -0.09 1.94
N LEU A 136 11.37 -1.41 2.06
CA LEU A 136 11.28 -2.33 0.93
C LEU A 136 9.86 -2.36 0.33
N SER A 137 8.84 -2.27 1.17
CA SER A 137 7.45 -2.13 0.74
C SER A 137 7.22 -0.86 -0.06
N ALA A 138 7.68 0.28 0.45
CA ALA A 138 7.56 1.59 -0.19
C ALA A 138 8.32 1.64 -1.52
N LEU A 139 9.52 1.05 -1.57
CA LEU A 139 10.30 0.94 -2.80
C LEU A 139 9.60 0.08 -3.85
N SER A 140 9.13 -1.11 -3.47
CA SER A 140 8.42 -2.01 -4.39
C SER A 140 7.13 -1.36 -4.92
N TYR A 141 6.43 -0.63 -4.06
CA TYR A 141 5.24 0.13 -4.45
C TYR A 141 5.58 1.30 -5.38
N ALA A 142 6.66 2.04 -5.10
CA ALA A 142 7.10 3.14 -5.94
C ALA A 142 7.50 2.65 -7.34
N LEU A 143 8.21 1.51 -7.44
CA LEU A 143 8.52 0.86 -8.71
C LEU A 143 7.26 0.44 -9.47
N TYR A 144 6.27 -0.12 -8.76
CA TYR A 144 4.96 -0.42 -9.33
C TYR A 144 4.29 0.83 -9.92
N ILE A 145 4.20 1.92 -9.15
CA ILE A 145 3.58 3.18 -9.59
C ILE A 145 4.31 3.79 -10.80
N VAL A 146 5.64 3.87 -10.76
CA VAL A 146 6.45 4.38 -11.88
C VAL A 146 6.29 3.50 -13.11
N GLY A 147 6.32 2.18 -12.93
CA GLY A 147 6.17 1.22 -14.00
C GLY A 147 4.81 1.33 -14.70
N VAL A 148 3.72 1.39 -13.93
CA VAL A 148 2.37 1.60 -14.47
C VAL A 148 2.26 2.92 -15.23
N LYS A 149 2.79 4.01 -14.68
CA LYS A 149 2.72 5.34 -15.29
C LYS A 149 3.45 5.42 -16.63
N ASN A 150 4.59 4.74 -16.76
CA ASN A 150 5.48 4.87 -17.91
C ASN A 150 5.41 3.71 -18.91
N ASN A 151 4.78 2.59 -18.56
CA ASN A 151 4.65 1.45 -19.48
C ASN A 151 3.54 1.70 -20.52
N LYS A 152 3.92 1.73 -21.80
CA LYS A 152 3.02 2.05 -22.91
C LYS A 152 1.80 1.13 -23.03
N ALA A 153 1.93 -0.15 -22.65
CA ALA A 153 0.85 -1.13 -22.77
C ALA A 153 -0.26 -0.92 -21.72
N VAL A 154 0.08 -0.44 -20.53
CA VAL A 154 -0.88 -0.34 -19.41
C VAL A 154 -1.18 1.09 -18.94
N LYS A 155 -0.40 2.11 -19.34
CA LYS A 155 -0.58 3.50 -18.87
C LYS A 155 -1.97 4.10 -19.14
N HIS A 156 -2.67 3.59 -20.14
CA HIS A 156 -4.03 4.01 -20.51
C HIS A 156 -5.10 2.97 -20.12
N MET A 157 -4.70 1.91 -19.43
CA MET A 157 -5.62 0.91 -18.92
C MET A 157 -6.51 1.51 -17.83
N LYS A 158 -7.80 1.19 -17.86
CA LYS A 158 -8.73 1.55 -16.79
C LYS A 158 -8.21 1.03 -15.43
N GLY A 159 -8.24 1.86 -14.40
CA GLY A 159 -7.73 1.53 -13.07
C GLY A 159 -8.35 0.26 -12.50
N GLU A 160 -9.64 0.03 -12.74
CA GLU A 160 -10.34 -1.17 -12.27
C GLU A 160 -9.78 -2.45 -12.90
N LYS A 161 -9.54 -2.43 -14.22
CA LYS A 161 -8.93 -3.55 -14.96
C LYS A 161 -7.49 -3.78 -14.49
N LEU A 162 -6.71 -2.71 -14.35
CA LEU A 162 -5.33 -2.78 -13.86
C LEU A 162 -5.28 -3.43 -12.47
N SER A 163 -6.04 -2.91 -11.51
CA SER A 163 -6.07 -3.42 -10.14
C SER A 163 -6.50 -4.89 -10.07
N PHE A 164 -7.51 -5.29 -10.85
CA PHE A 164 -7.93 -6.69 -10.95
C PHE A 164 -6.78 -7.60 -11.38
N TYR A 165 -6.09 -7.28 -12.48
CA TYR A 165 -5.00 -8.10 -12.99
C TYR A 165 -3.75 -8.08 -12.10
N VAL A 166 -3.42 -6.94 -11.50
CA VAL A 166 -2.32 -6.83 -10.54
C VAL A 166 -2.59 -7.72 -9.32
N MET A 167 -3.82 -7.75 -8.80
CA MET A 167 -4.20 -8.66 -7.72
C MET A 167 -4.20 -10.13 -8.17
N LEU A 168 -4.69 -10.42 -9.39
CA LEU A 168 -4.72 -11.76 -9.96
C LEU A 168 -3.31 -12.35 -10.12
N PHE A 169 -2.38 -11.60 -10.73
CA PHE A 169 -1.00 -12.06 -10.87
C PHE A 169 -0.25 -12.03 -9.54
N GLY A 170 -0.53 -11.06 -8.66
CA GLY A 170 0.03 -11.02 -7.31
C GLY A 170 -0.38 -12.22 -6.44
N LEU A 171 -1.57 -12.79 -6.66
CA LEU A 171 -2.03 -13.98 -5.95
C LEU A 171 -1.09 -15.18 -6.18
N LEU A 172 -0.45 -15.27 -7.35
CA LEU A 172 0.50 -16.34 -7.67
C LEU A 172 1.69 -16.39 -6.71
N VAL A 173 2.13 -15.22 -6.21
CA VAL A 173 3.22 -15.15 -5.22
C VAL A 173 2.83 -15.86 -3.92
N TYR A 174 1.59 -15.68 -3.47
CA TYR A 174 1.11 -16.33 -2.25
C TYR A 174 0.82 -17.82 -2.47
N ILE A 175 0.32 -18.21 -3.64
CA ILE A 175 0.17 -19.62 -4.02
C ILE A 175 1.53 -20.32 -3.96
N TYR A 176 2.57 -19.70 -4.56
CA TYR A 176 3.93 -20.23 -4.55
C TYR A 176 4.50 -20.30 -3.12
N ASN A 177 4.42 -19.21 -2.35
CA ASN A 177 4.92 -19.17 -0.97
C ASN A 177 4.24 -20.19 -0.04
N LEU A 178 2.98 -20.55 -0.31
CA LEU A 178 2.23 -21.57 0.42
C LEU A 178 2.41 -22.98 -0.15
N LYS A 179 3.43 -23.19 -0.98
CA LYS A 179 3.73 -24.47 -1.66
C LYS A 179 2.49 -25.00 -2.38
N PHE A 180 1.92 -24.19 -3.26
CA PHE A 180 0.68 -24.50 -3.99
C PHE A 180 -0.50 -24.80 -3.06
N CYS A 181 -0.67 -23.94 -2.06
CA CYS A 181 -1.73 -24.01 -1.04
C CYS A 181 -1.69 -25.22 -0.09
N THR A 182 -0.66 -26.08 -0.15
CA THR A 182 -0.50 -27.18 0.80
C THR A 182 -0.23 -26.70 2.23
N GLN A 183 0.38 -25.53 2.38
CA GLN A 183 0.63 -24.88 3.67
C GLN A 183 -0.41 -23.79 3.99
N LEU A 184 -1.52 -23.73 3.24
CA LEU A 184 -2.59 -22.76 3.50
C LEU A 184 -3.25 -23.10 4.83
N GLN A 185 -3.26 -22.13 5.74
CA GLN A 185 -3.90 -22.31 7.04
C GLN A 185 -5.41 -22.10 6.92
N VAL A 186 -6.16 -23.07 7.43
CA VAL A 186 -7.62 -23.02 7.45
C VAL A 186 -8.09 -22.02 8.51
N LEU A 187 -9.11 -21.22 8.17
CA LEU A 187 -9.74 -20.30 9.10
C LEU A 187 -10.82 -21.05 9.91
N HIS A 188 -10.48 -21.42 11.14
CA HIS A 188 -11.33 -22.27 12.01
C HIS A 188 -12.50 -21.55 12.70
N SER A 189 -12.73 -20.26 12.42
CA SER A 189 -13.77 -19.48 13.11
C SER A 189 -14.50 -18.53 12.16
N PRO A 190 -15.83 -18.39 12.28
CA PRO A 190 -16.61 -17.41 11.51
C PRO A 190 -16.10 -15.97 11.65
N PHE A 191 -15.58 -15.62 12.83
CA PHE A 191 -15.00 -14.29 13.07
C PHE A 191 -13.75 -14.02 12.21
N LEU A 192 -12.93 -15.04 11.97
CA LEU A 192 -11.74 -14.92 11.12
C LEU A 192 -12.14 -14.74 9.65
N TRP A 193 -13.18 -15.44 9.20
CA TRP A 193 -13.78 -15.21 7.89
C TRP A 193 -14.33 -13.80 7.75
N LEU A 194 -15.04 -13.27 8.75
CA LEU A 194 -15.51 -11.90 8.76
C LEU A 194 -14.36 -10.88 8.65
N CYS A 195 -13.28 -11.08 9.41
CA CYS A 195 -12.09 -10.23 9.34
C CYS A 195 -11.44 -10.29 7.95
N THR A 196 -11.37 -11.48 7.36
CA THR A 196 -10.78 -11.71 6.04
C THR A 196 -11.62 -11.06 4.94
N LEU A 197 -12.95 -11.19 5.00
CA LEU A 197 -13.89 -10.51 4.11
C LEU A 197 -13.78 -8.99 4.26
N GLY A 198 -13.76 -8.47 5.50
CA GLY A 198 -13.56 -7.05 5.78
C GLY A 198 -12.26 -6.53 5.18
N LEU A 199 -11.16 -7.28 5.30
CA LEU A 199 -9.87 -6.96 4.70
C LEU A 199 -9.87 -7.03 3.16
N SER A 200 -10.76 -7.82 2.56
CA SER A 200 -10.84 -8.04 1.10
C SER A 200 -11.85 -7.14 0.40
N ILE A 201 -12.74 -6.49 1.14
CA ILE A 201 -13.82 -5.67 0.59
C ILE A 201 -13.57 -4.19 0.90
N LEU A 202 -13.32 -3.84 2.17
CA LEU A 202 -13.20 -2.44 2.58
C LEU A 202 -11.95 -1.74 2.00
N PRO A 203 -10.71 -2.21 2.29
CA PRO A 203 -9.52 -1.47 1.87
C PRO A 203 -9.16 -1.66 0.39
N THR A 204 -9.78 -2.63 -0.28
CA THR A 204 -9.50 -2.99 -1.68
C THR A 204 -10.66 -2.55 -2.58
N ILE A 205 -11.79 -3.25 -2.54
CA ILE A 205 -12.90 -3.04 -3.49
C ILE A 205 -13.53 -1.66 -3.28
N ILE A 206 -13.98 -1.38 -2.05
CA ILE A 206 -14.66 -0.12 -1.72
C ILE A 206 -13.68 1.06 -1.88
N SER A 207 -12.43 0.89 -1.44
CA SER A 207 -11.40 1.93 -1.60
C SER A 207 -11.18 2.31 -3.06
N ILE A 208 -10.97 1.33 -3.95
CA ILE A 208 -10.72 1.58 -5.38
C ILE A 208 -11.93 2.27 -6.04
N GLU A 209 -13.15 1.81 -5.74
CA GLU A 209 -14.38 2.40 -6.27
C GLU A 209 -14.60 3.83 -5.76
N THR A 210 -14.38 4.06 -4.46
CA THR A 210 -14.57 5.38 -3.83
C THR A 210 -13.53 6.37 -4.34
N ILE A 211 -12.27 5.96 -4.54
CA ILE A 211 -11.25 6.80 -5.18
C ILE A 211 -11.68 7.16 -6.60
N THR A 212 -12.19 6.19 -7.36
CA THR A 212 -12.66 6.42 -8.73
C THR A 212 -13.82 7.42 -8.77
N ILE A 213 -14.74 7.34 -7.81
CA ILE A 213 -15.85 8.28 -7.66
C ILE A 213 -15.34 9.66 -7.20
N ALA A 214 -14.44 9.72 -6.22
CA ALA A 214 -13.87 10.96 -5.72
C ALA A 214 -13.16 11.74 -6.84
N ILE A 215 -12.35 11.06 -7.66
CA ILE A 215 -11.69 11.71 -8.80
C ILE A 215 -12.71 12.32 -9.77
N LYS A 216 -13.85 11.66 -10.00
CA LYS A 216 -14.92 12.16 -10.87
C LYS A 216 -15.67 13.35 -10.27
N LEU A 217 -15.86 13.38 -8.96
CA LEU A 217 -16.65 14.42 -8.27
C LEU A 217 -15.84 15.68 -7.95
N ILE A 218 -14.61 15.53 -7.44
CA ILE A 218 -13.81 16.63 -6.90
C ILE A 218 -12.45 16.81 -7.60
N GLY A 219 -12.16 15.99 -8.61
CA GLY A 219 -10.91 16.03 -9.36
C GLY A 219 -9.76 15.24 -8.71
N SER A 220 -8.73 14.96 -9.52
CA SER A 220 -7.54 14.19 -9.10
C SER A 220 -6.70 14.92 -8.04
N THR A 221 -6.55 16.24 -8.15
CA THR A 221 -5.76 17.07 -7.21
C THR A 221 -6.35 17.04 -5.81
N SER A 222 -7.64 17.33 -5.67
CA SER A 222 -8.34 17.31 -4.37
C SER A 222 -8.35 15.91 -3.76
N THR A 223 -8.57 14.89 -4.58
CA THR A 223 -8.51 13.48 -4.14
C THR A 223 -7.12 13.11 -3.61
N ALA A 224 -6.05 13.55 -4.28
CA ALA A 224 -4.68 13.30 -3.83
C ALA A 224 -4.35 14.01 -2.49
N ILE A 225 -4.87 15.23 -2.28
CA ILE A 225 -4.71 15.96 -1.01
C ILE A 225 -5.42 15.23 0.13
N LEU A 226 -6.67 14.78 -0.10
CA LEU A 226 -7.40 13.97 0.89
C LEU A 226 -6.70 12.64 1.15
N GLY A 227 -6.17 11.99 0.11
CA GLY A 227 -5.37 10.77 0.25
C GLY A 227 -4.11 10.98 1.09
N ALA A 228 -3.50 12.16 1.05
CA ALA A 228 -2.34 12.48 1.89
C ALA A 228 -2.65 12.55 3.40
N LEU A 229 -3.93 12.57 3.79
CA LEU A 229 -4.37 12.46 5.18
C LEU A 229 -4.50 11.00 5.67
N GLU A 230 -4.32 10.02 4.78
CA GLU A 230 -4.42 8.60 5.13
C GLU A 230 -3.52 8.21 6.32
N PRO A 231 -2.23 8.60 6.40
CA PRO A 231 -1.40 8.22 7.53
C PRO A 231 -1.87 8.81 8.86
N LEU A 232 -2.45 10.01 8.84
CA LEU A 232 -3.05 10.63 10.03
C LEU A 232 -4.21 9.77 10.54
N THR A 233 -5.10 9.34 9.62
CA THR A 233 -6.21 8.45 9.99
C THR A 233 -5.72 7.09 10.49
N ALA A 234 -4.65 6.54 9.90
CA ALA A 234 -4.05 5.28 10.32
C ALA A 234 -3.53 5.35 11.76
N ILE A 235 -2.92 6.48 12.16
CA ILE A 235 -2.45 6.70 13.53
C ILE A 235 -3.61 6.86 14.50
N VAL A 236 -4.62 7.67 14.15
CA VAL A 236 -5.81 7.83 15.01
C VAL A 236 -6.48 6.48 15.27
N VAL A 237 -6.64 5.66 14.23
CA VAL A 237 -7.16 4.30 14.36
C VAL A 237 -6.21 3.41 15.17
N GLY A 238 -4.89 3.55 14.97
CA GLY A 238 -3.85 2.89 15.77
C GLY A 238 -4.02 3.13 17.27
N VAL A 239 -4.20 4.38 17.67
CA VAL A 239 -4.37 4.74 19.08
C VAL A 239 -5.70 4.27 19.64
N LEU A 240 -6.80 4.56 18.94
CA LEU A 240 -8.14 4.30 19.46
C LEU A 240 -8.45 2.80 19.52
N PHE A 241 -8.08 2.03 18.50
CA PHE A 241 -8.44 0.62 18.39
C PHE A 241 -7.33 -0.32 18.86
N PHE A 242 -6.06 0.06 18.71
CA PHE A 242 -4.92 -0.80 19.06
C PHE A 242 -4.18 -0.35 20.32
N LYS A 243 -4.63 0.75 20.95
CA LYS A 243 -4.00 1.32 22.15
C LYS A 243 -2.51 1.56 21.95
N GLU A 244 -2.11 1.93 20.73
CA GLU A 244 -0.72 2.26 20.39
C GLU A 244 -0.28 3.48 21.22
N GLN A 245 0.87 3.38 21.90
CA GLN A 245 1.39 4.48 22.70
C GLN A 245 1.94 5.59 21.79
N LEU A 246 1.28 6.75 21.80
CA LEU A 246 1.81 7.96 21.18
C LEU A 246 2.70 8.71 22.16
N THR A 247 3.99 8.72 21.88
CA THR A 247 4.92 9.65 22.51
C THR A 247 5.00 10.94 21.70
N TYR A 248 5.37 12.04 22.36
CA TYR A 248 5.61 13.32 21.69
C TYR A 248 6.61 13.18 20.52
N ARG A 249 7.62 12.32 20.71
CA ARG A 249 8.62 11.99 19.70
C ARG A 249 8.02 11.35 18.45
N ILE A 250 7.13 10.37 18.62
CA ILE A 250 6.42 9.72 17.51
C ILE A 250 5.57 10.74 16.76
N LEU A 251 4.84 11.60 17.48
CA LEU A 251 3.99 12.62 16.89
C LEU A 251 4.80 13.60 16.01
N CYS A 252 5.93 14.11 16.51
CA CYS A 252 6.82 14.96 15.72
C CYS A 252 7.36 14.23 14.47
N GLY A 253 7.75 12.96 14.61
CA GLY A 253 8.23 12.16 13.48
C GLY A 253 7.20 12.00 12.37
N VAL A 254 5.96 11.70 12.74
CA VAL A 254 4.82 11.61 11.82
C VAL A 254 4.59 12.94 11.09
N ILE A 255 4.56 14.05 11.83
CA ILE A 255 4.32 15.39 11.26
C ILE A 255 5.38 15.71 10.21
N PHE A 256 6.66 15.43 10.48
CA PHE A 256 7.72 15.66 9.50
C PHE A 256 7.59 14.77 8.26
N ILE A 257 7.21 13.50 8.43
CA ILE A 257 6.96 12.61 7.28
C ILE A 257 5.80 13.16 6.42
N LEU A 258 4.67 13.46 7.05
CA LEU A 258 3.49 13.99 6.37
C LEU A 258 3.78 15.29 5.64
N PHE A 259 4.49 16.21 6.27
CA PHE A 259 4.84 17.49 5.68
C PHE A 259 5.77 17.31 4.47
N GLY A 260 6.80 16.47 4.59
CA GLY A 260 7.68 16.14 3.47
C GLY A 260 6.92 15.55 2.27
N VAL A 261 6.01 14.61 2.52
CA VAL A 261 5.23 13.97 1.45
C VAL A 261 4.24 14.94 0.82
N MET A 262 3.51 15.74 1.62
CA MET A 262 2.59 16.77 1.15
C MET A 262 3.28 17.75 0.18
N LEU A 263 4.51 18.18 0.50
CA LEU A 263 5.27 19.08 -0.37
C LEU A 263 5.52 18.49 -1.77
N VAL A 264 5.81 17.19 -1.85
CA VAL A 264 6.03 16.51 -3.14
C VAL A 264 4.71 16.38 -3.92
N ILE A 265 3.63 15.98 -3.24
CA ILE A 265 2.31 15.79 -3.87
C ILE A 265 1.80 17.13 -4.44
N LEU A 266 1.83 18.20 -3.65
CA LEU A 266 1.36 19.53 -4.06
C LEU A 266 2.18 20.10 -5.23
N ARG A 267 3.49 19.82 -5.29
CA ARG A 267 4.35 20.27 -6.39
C ARG A 267 4.08 19.49 -7.68
N ASN A 268 3.92 18.18 -7.61
CA ASN A 268 3.66 17.36 -8.79
C ASN A 268 2.31 17.69 -9.44
N ASN A 269 1.30 18.05 -8.64
CA ASN A 269 0.00 18.48 -9.17
C ASN A 269 0.05 19.84 -9.89
N LYS A 270 1.00 20.74 -9.58
CA LYS A 270 1.17 22.03 -10.29
C LYS A 270 1.83 21.90 -11.67
N LYS A 271 2.33 20.72 -12.05
CA LYS A 271 2.93 20.46 -13.37
C LYS A 271 1.93 19.92 -14.41
N HIS A 272 0.71 19.62 -14.00
CA HIS A 272 -0.42 19.26 -14.86
C HIS A 272 -1.38 20.44 -14.95
#